data_AF-A0A4Y2QHN1-F1
#
_entry.id   AF-A0A4Y2QHN1-F1
#
_cell.length_a   1.000
_cell.length_b   1.000
_cell.length_c   1.000
_cell.angle_alpha   90.00
_cell.angle_beta   90.00
_cell.angle_gamma   90.00
#
_symmetry.space_group_name_H-M   'P 1'
#
loop_
_entity.id
_entity.type
_entity.pdbx_description
1 polymer ?
#
loop_
_entity_poly.entity_id
_entity_poly.type
_entity_poly.pdbx_seq_one_letter_code
_entity_poly.pdbx_strand_id
1 'polypeptide(L)'
;MDEEMLFMEKNKVWDLVELPEKEKQPITCKWIFKRKRDGKYKARLVARSFMQKEGVDYTETFSPVISMPSLRLVLVLILQENLHSYVMDVKTAFLNGDLDEVVYMSQPQGYVDGTRKVCKLNKSLYGLKQAPRQWFHKFQQFMNKVKFKQSTSDPCFYIRKEKGRKVIICLYVDDLLIAVSDPDEVKTVINLLQNEFEMSKSAPAPEFLGIRLVFTPTELKLDQEYIDKMLKHV
;
A
#
# COMPACT_ATOMS: atom_id res chain seq x y z
N MET A 1 -6.93 -18.89 -2.23
CA MET A 1 -5.52 -18.94 -2.69
C MET A 1 -5.48 -18.61 -4.17
N ASP A 2 -6.39 -19.17 -4.97
CA ASP A 2 -6.49 -18.90 -6.41
C ASP A 2 -6.63 -17.41 -6.75
N GLU A 3 -7.47 -16.66 -6.02
CA GLU A 3 -7.57 -15.20 -6.21
C GLU A 3 -6.22 -14.47 -6.08
N GLU A 4 -5.39 -14.87 -5.11
CA GLU A 4 -4.06 -14.28 -4.89
C GLU A 4 -3.08 -14.72 -5.99
N MET A 5 -3.15 -15.98 -6.42
CA MET A 5 -2.31 -16.49 -7.51
C MET A 5 -2.64 -15.84 -8.85
N LEU A 6 -3.93 -15.65 -9.16
CA LEU A 6 -4.38 -14.89 -10.34
C LEU A 6 -3.86 -13.46 -10.33
N PHE A 7 -3.84 -12.82 -9.15
CA PHE A 7 -3.25 -11.49 -9.02
C PHE A 7 -1.74 -11.51 -9.29
N MET A 8 -1.01 -12.50 -8.77
CA MET A 8 0.44 -12.65 -8.96
C MET A 8 0.80 -12.91 -10.42
N GLU A 9 0.02 -13.74 -11.10
CA GLU A 9 0.17 -14.02 -12.54
C GLU A 9 -0.12 -12.77 -13.37
N LYS A 10 -1.26 -12.11 -13.15
CA LYS A 10 -1.65 -10.86 -13.85
C LYS A 10 -0.57 -9.79 -13.73
N ASN A 11 0.06 -9.68 -12.56
CA ASN A 11 1.07 -8.67 -12.27
C ASN A 11 2.50 -9.13 -12.56
N LYS A 12 2.71 -10.35 -13.08
CA LYS A 12 4.02 -10.94 -13.36
C LYS A 12 4.97 -10.82 -12.17
N VAL A 13 4.48 -11.16 -10.97
CA VAL A 13 5.24 -11.01 -9.71
C VAL A 13 6.54 -11.79 -9.75
N TRP A 14 6.59 -12.92 -10.46
CA TRP A 14 7.80 -13.70 -10.67
C TRP A 14 7.79 -14.43 -12.01
N ASP A 15 8.97 -14.88 -12.42
CA ASP A 15 9.17 -15.85 -13.51
C ASP A 15 9.69 -17.18 -12.94
N LEU A 16 9.30 -18.31 -13.52
CA LEU A 16 9.83 -19.63 -13.15
C LEU A 16 11.14 -19.90 -13.89
N VAL A 17 12.21 -20.12 -13.13
CA VAL A 17 13.57 -20.33 -13.67
C VAL A 17 14.29 -21.45 -12.93
N GLU A 18 15.33 -22.01 -13.55
CA GLU A 18 16.28 -22.86 -12.84
C GLU A 18 17.04 -22.02 -11.81
N LEU A 19 17.26 -22.57 -10.61
CA LEU A 19 18.06 -21.90 -9.60
C LEU A 19 19.51 -21.83 -10.10
N PRO A 20 20.14 -20.64 -10.19
CA PRO A 20 21.52 -20.54 -10.63
C PRO A 20 22.47 -21.29 -9.68
N GLU A 21 23.51 -21.94 -10.22
CA GLU A 21 24.47 -22.74 -9.43
C GLU A 21 25.17 -21.95 -8.32
N LYS A 22 25.35 -20.63 -8.52
CA LYS A 22 25.93 -19.72 -7.53
C LYS A 22 25.04 -19.53 -6.29
N GLU A 23 23.74 -19.75 -6.43
CA GLU A 23 22.77 -19.60 -5.35
C GLU A 23 22.61 -20.92 -4.60
N LYS A 24 22.86 -20.91 -3.29
CA LYS A 24 22.80 -22.13 -2.48
C LYS A 24 21.37 -22.63 -2.27
N GLN A 25 20.42 -21.72 -2.06
CA GLN A 25 19.01 -22.05 -1.82
C GLN A 25 18.13 -20.81 -2.04
N PRO A 26 16.90 -20.98 -2.56
CA PRO A 26 15.92 -19.89 -2.58
C PRO A 26 15.37 -19.64 -1.16
N ILE A 27 14.83 -18.44 -0.92
CA ILE A 27 14.01 -18.21 0.26
C ILE A 27 12.71 -19.01 0.17
N THR A 28 12.13 -19.39 1.29
CA THR A 28 10.84 -20.10 1.30
C THR A 28 9.68 -19.14 1.52
N CYS A 29 8.46 -19.61 1.25
CA CYS A 29 7.23 -18.87 1.46
C CYS A 29 6.20 -19.68 2.27
N LYS A 30 5.15 -19.01 2.72
CA LYS A 30 4.03 -19.61 3.45
C LYS A 30 2.74 -18.86 3.17
N TRP A 31 1.64 -19.60 3.10
CA TRP A 31 0.29 -19.02 3.09
C TRP A 31 -0.13 -18.56 4.49
N ILE A 32 -0.57 -17.31 4.59
CA ILE A 32 -1.18 -16.75 5.80
C ILE A 32 -2.65 -16.49 5.52
N PHE A 33 -3.50 -17.01 6.39
CA PHE A 33 -4.96 -16.87 6.30
C PHE A 33 -5.47 -15.93 7.38
N LYS A 34 -6.25 -14.93 6.97
CA LYS A 34 -6.94 -14.03 7.89
C LYS A 34 -8.45 -14.12 7.65
N ARG A 35 -9.19 -14.46 8.70
CA ARG A 35 -10.66 -14.41 8.68
C ARG A 35 -11.13 -12.96 8.73
N LYS A 36 -11.97 -12.57 7.79
CA LYS A 36 -12.64 -11.26 7.75
C LYS A 36 -13.95 -11.32 8.56
N ARG A 37 -14.48 -10.14 8.92
CA ARG A 37 -15.73 -10.00 9.69
C ARG A 37 -16.96 -10.59 8.96
N ASP A 38 -16.94 -10.61 7.64
CA ASP A 38 -17.96 -11.22 6.77
C ASP A 38 -17.86 -12.76 6.70
N GLY A 39 -16.97 -13.37 7.48
CA GLY A 39 -16.77 -14.82 7.52
C GLY A 39 -15.84 -15.36 6.44
N LYS A 40 -15.43 -14.55 5.45
CA LYS A 40 -14.51 -14.98 4.38
C LYS A 40 -13.08 -15.09 4.86
N TYR A 41 -12.31 -16.03 4.32
CA TYR A 41 -10.87 -16.14 4.57
C TYR A 41 -10.10 -15.47 3.44
N LYS A 42 -9.22 -14.52 3.79
CA LYS A 42 -8.24 -13.94 2.86
C LYS A 42 -6.93 -14.68 3.01
N ALA A 43 -6.44 -15.28 1.92
CA ALA A 43 -5.11 -15.87 1.85
C ALA A 43 -4.11 -14.82 1.35
N ARG A 44 -2.89 -14.83 1.87
CA ARG A 44 -1.75 -14.06 1.35
C ARG A 44 -0.54 -14.97 1.31
N LEU A 45 0.23 -14.90 0.22
CA LEU A 45 1.52 -15.57 0.16
C LEU A 45 2.57 -14.66 0.78
N VAL A 46 3.32 -15.19 1.75
CA VAL A 46 4.30 -14.42 2.51
C VAL A 46 5.66 -15.09 2.41
N ALA A 47 6.66 -14.34 1.94
CA ALA A 47 8.06 -14.71 1.91
C ALA A 47 8.62 -14.76 3.34
N ARG A 48 9.50 -15.72 3.61
CA ARG A 48 10.14 -15.85 4.92
C ARG A 48 11.38 -14.95 5.00
N SER A 49 11.19 -13.68 5.35
CA SER A 49 12.26 -12.66 5.46
C SER A 49 13.44 -13.03 6.33
N PHE A 50 13.26 -13.89 7.34
CA PHE A 50 14.38 -14.31 8.19
C PHE A 50 15.43 -15.15 7.42
N MET A 51 15.10 -15.62 6.22
CA MET A 51 16.04 -16.28 5.31
C MET A 51 16.80 -15.28 4.41
N GLN A 52 16.34 -14.03 4.31
CA GLN A 52 17.01 -13.00 3.51
C GLN A 52 18.29 -12.52 4.18
N LYS A 53 19.32 -12.23 3.38
CA LYS A 53 20.60 -11.72 3.81
C LYS A 53 20.79 -10.28 3.35
N GLU A 54 21.16 -9.41 4.28
CA GLU A 54 21.53 -8.04 4.00
C GLU A 54 22.77 -7.98 3.09
N GLY A 55 22.78 -7.04 2.14
CA GLY A 55 23.83 -6.91 1.12
C GLY A 55 23.74 -7.93 -0.02
N VAL A 56 22.79 -8.87 0.03
CA VAL A 56 22.54 -9.86 -1.03
C VAL A 56 21.10 -9.76 -1.52
N ASP A 57 20.13 -10.04 -0.64
CA ASP A 57 18.70 -10.09 -0.97
C ASP A 57 18.00 -8.73 -0.76
N TYR A 58 18.64 -7.82 -0.05
CA TYR A 58 18.20 -6.45 0.17
C TYR A 58 19.36 -5.58 0.65
N THR A 59 19.29 -4.29 0.37
CA THR A 59 20.24 -3.28 0.88
C THR A 59 19.58 -2.29 1.85
N GLU A 60 18.41 -1.77 1.48
CA GLU A 60 17.65 -0.82 2.29
C GLU A 60 16.23 -1.30 2.53
N THR A 61 15.71 -1.05 3.74
CA THR A 61 14.36 -1.48 4.15
C THR A 61 13.45 -0.34 4.57
N PHE A 62 14.02 0.85 4.78
CA PHE A 62 13.27 1.99 5.29
C PHE A 62 12.20 2.44 4.28
N SER A 63 10.96 2.49 4.77
CA SER A 63 9.81 3.07 4.10
C SER A 63 9.18 4.11 5.02
N PRO A 64 8.94 5.33 4.54
CA PRO A 64 8.24 6.33 5.34
C PRO A 64 6.77 5.97 5.51
N VAL A 65 6.17 6.54 6.55
CA VAL A 65 4.73 6.60 6.78
C VAL A 65 4.38 8.04 7.14
N ILE A 66 3.19 8.50 6.75
CA ILE A 66 2.77 9.85 7.10
C ILE A 66 2.78 10.03 8.63
N SER A 67 3.38 11.13 9.07
CA SER A 67 3.45 11.45 10.48
C SER A 67 2.11 12.01 10.99
N MET A 68 1.82 11.80 12.28
CA MET A 68 0.60 12.35 12.90
C MET A 68 0.51 13.88 12.83
N PRO A 69 1.60 14.66 12.99
CA PRO A 69 1.56 16.11 12.76
C PRO A 69 1.16 16.48 11.33
N SER A 70 1.72 15.83 10.31
CA SER A 70 1.35 16.06 8.91
C SER A 70 -0.10 15.69 8.62
N LEU A 71 -0.57 14.56 9.15
CA LEU A 71 -1.97 14.16 9.02
C LEU A 71 -2.89 15.21 9.66
N ARG A 72 -2.61 15.66 10.89
CA ARG A 72 -3.39 16.72 11.56
C ARG A 72 -3.39 18.02 10.76
N LEU A 73 -2.24 18.42 10.21
CA LEU A 73 -2.15 19.59 9.34
C LEU A 73 -3.09 19.46 8.14
N VAL A 74 -3.08 18.31 7.46
CA VAL A 74 -3.97 18.05 6.32
C VAL A 74 -5.44 18.10 6.73
N LEU A 75 -5.80 17.53 7.88
CA LEU A 75 -7.16 17.58 8.39
C LEU A 75 -7.60 19.02 8.72
N VAL A 76 -6.71 19.85 9.27
CA VAL A 76 -6.98 21.28 9.48
C VAL A 76 -7.14 22.01 8.15
N LEU A 77 -6.33 21.70 7.13
CA LEU A 77 -6.50 22.28 5.79
C LEU A 77 -7.84 21.89 5.15
N ILE A 78 -8.26 20.65 5.32
CA ILE A 78 -9.57 20.18 4.86
C ILE A 78 -10.68 21.03 5.46
N LEU A 79 -10.63 21.30 6.77
CA LEU A 79 -11.62 22.14 7.45
C LEU A 79 -11.54 23.60 7.01
N GLN A 80 -10.35 24.21 7.08
CA GLN A 80 -10.15 25.65 6.84
C GLN A 80 -10.44 26.06 5.39
N GLU A 81 -10.18 25.17 4.44
CA GLU A 81 -10.39 25.43 3.02
C GLU A 81 -11.67 24.76 2.48
N ASN A 82 -12.48 24.15 3.35
CA ASN A 82 -13.71 23.44 3.01
C ASN A 82 -13.52 22.40 1.89
N LEU A 83 -12.48 21.57 2.01
CA LEU A 83 -12.15 20.54 1.02
C LEU A 83 -13.05 19.30 1.22
N HIS A 84 -13.34 18.61 0.11
CA HIS A 84 -14.01 17.31 0.15
C HIS A 84 -12.98 16.20 0.34
N SER A 85 -13.18 15.34 1.33
CA SER A 85 -12.25 14.27 1.69
C SER A 85 -12.80 12.86 1.41
N TYR A 86 -11.93 12.00 0.91
CA TYR A 86 -12.22 10.64 0.50
C TYR A 86 -11.11 9.70 0.96
N VAL A 87 -11.47 8.45 1.22
CA VAL A 87 -10.52 7.39 1.55
C VAL A 87 -10.57 6.26 0.54
N MET A 88 -9.41 5.70 0.27
CA MET A 88 -9.22 4.53 -0.60
C MET A 88 -8.06 3.69 -0.07
N ASP A 89 -8.07 2.39 -0.32
CA ASP A 89 -6.92 1.52 -0.10
C ASP A 89 -6.42 0.95 -1.42
N VAL A 90 -5.10 0.78 -1.52
CA VAL A 90 -4.46 0.07 -2.61
C VAL A 90 -4.50 -1.42 -2.29
N LYS A 91 -5.20 -2.20 -3.11
CA LYS A 91 -5.17 -3.64 -2.97
C LYS A 91 -3.78 -4.13 -3.28
N THR A 92 -3.29 -5.04 -2.41
CA THR A 92 -2.01 -5.72 -2.62
C THR A 92 -0.85 -4.77 -2.87
N ALA A 93 -0.80 -3.65 -2.15
CA ALA A 93 0.21 -2.58 -2.27
C ALA A 93 1.65 -3.12 -2.46
N PHE A 94 2.08 -4.05 -1.59
CA PHE A 94 3.43 -4.63 -1.66
C PHE A 94 3.70 -5.49 -2.89
N LEU A 95 2.69 -5.94 -3.64
CA LEU A 95 2.87 -6.68 -4.89
C LEU A 95 3.03 -5.77 -6.11
N ASN A 96 2.97 -4.45 -5.92
CA ASN A 96 3.16 -3.47 -7.00
C ASN A 96 4.60 -2.92 -7.06
N GLY A 97 5.36 -3.02 -5.97
CA GLY A 97 6.74 -2.55 -5.91
C GLY A 97 7.65 -3.39 -6.79
N ASP A 98 8.48 -2.75 -7.60
CA ASP A 98 9.51 -3.44 -8.40
C ASP A 98 10.71 -3.78 -7.48
N LEU A 99 11.36 -4.92 -7.70
CA LEU A 99 12.56 -5.30 -6.93
C LEU A 99 13.84 -4.83 -7.65
N ASP A 100 14.71 -4.15 -6.91
CA ASP A 100 16.06 -3.81 -7.37
C ASP A 100 17.01 -5.01 -7.27
N GLU A 101 16.86 -5.82 -6.22
CA GLU A 101 17.66 -7.02 -5.99
C GLU A 101 17.06 -8.28 -6.63
N VAL A 102 17.93 -9.24 -6.97
CA VAL A 102 17.49 -10.54 -7.46
C VAL A 102 17.17 -11.45 -6.28
N VAL A 103 15.89 -11.75 -6.06
CA VAL A 103 15.44 -12.65 -5.00
C VAL A 103 14.80 -13.90 -5.60
N TYR A 104 15.28 -15.08 -5.18
CA TYR A 104 14.71 -16.37 -5.58
C TYR A 104 13.88 -16.95 -4.46
N MET A 105 12.66 -17.40 -4.76
CA MET A 105 11.72 -17.97 -3.81
C MET A 105 11.29 -19.36 -4.26
N SER A 106 11.12 -20.29 -3.31
CA SER A 106 10.51 -21.59 -3.59
C SER A 106 9.09 -21.43 -4.12
N GLN A 107 8.65 -22.33 -5.00
CA GLN A 107 7.27 -22.33 -5.47
C GLN A 107 6.28 -22.39 -4.29
N PRO A 108 5.12 -21.72 -4.38
CA PRO A 108 4.12 -21.73 -3.31
C PRO A 108 3.57 -23.14 -3.08
N GLN A 109 3.42 -23.53 -1.81
CA GLN A 109 2.78 -24.80 -1.47
C GLN A 109 1.37 -24.87 -2.09
N GLY A 110 1.06 -25.97 -2.76
CA GLY A 110 -0.21 -26.17 -3.48
C GLY A 110 -0.21 -25.69 -4.93
N TYR A 111 0.84 -24.98 -5.37
CA TYR A 111 1.00 -24.47 -6.75
C TYR A 111 2.36 -24.86 -7.34
N VAL A 112 2.90 -26.01 -6.91
CA VAL A 112 4.15 -26.55 -7.43
C VAL A 112 3.87 -27.28 -8.74
N ASP A 113 4.60 -26.97 -9.81
CA ASP A 113 4.40 -27.53 -11.15
C ASP A 113 5.08 -28.91 -11.37
N GLY A 114 5.68 -29.48 -10.33
CA GLY A 114 6.43 -30.74 -10.37
C GLY A 114 7.88 -30.61 -10.86
N THR A 115 8.30 -29.41 -11.28
CA THR A 115 9.69 -29.13 -11.64
C THR A 115 10.53 -28.75 -10.40
N ARG A 116 11.85 -28.63 -10.59
CA ARG A 116 12.76 -28.09 -9.57
C ARG A 116 12.98 -26.57 -9.71
N LYS A 117 12.19 -25.91 -10.56
CA LYS A 117 12.30 -24.47 -10.78
C LYS A 117 11.89 -23.67 -9.55
N VAL A 118 12.41 -22.46 -9.48
CA VAL A 118 12.15 -21.48 -8.43
C VAL A 118 11.53 -20.22 -9.05
N CYS A 119 10.81 -19.47 -8.22
CA CYS A 119 10.26 -18.17 -8.57
C CYS A 119 11.38 -17.11 -8.46
N LYS A 120 11.84 -16.55 -9.58
CA LYS A 120 12.63 -15.32 -9.57
C LYS A 120 11.68 -14.14 -9.43
N LEU A 121 11.71 -13.47 -8.29
CA LEU A 121 10.79 -12.36 -8.00
C LEU A 121 11.17 -11.14 -8.85
N ASN A 122 10.20 -10.62 -9.60
CA ASN A 122 10.28 -9.35 -10.34
C ASN A 122 9.70 -8.20 -9.51
N LYS A 123 8.70 -8.51 -8.69
CA LYS A 123 8.02 -7.57 -7.79
C LYS A 123 8.18 -7.99 -6.35
N SER A 124 8.08 -7.02 -5.44
CA SER A 124 8.13 -7.30 -4.03
C SER A 124 6.94 -8.16 -3.58
N LEU A 125 7.12 -8.89 -2.49
CA LEU A 125 6.12 -9.78 -1.93
C LEU A 125 5.94 -9.47 -0.44
N TYR A 126 4.76 -9.79 0.10
CA TYR A 126 4.56 -9.76 1.55
C TYR A 126 5.67 -10.52 2.26
N GLY A 127 6.17 -9.96 3.35
CA GLY A 127 7.20 -10.59 4.16
C GLY A 127 8.62 -10.40 3.65
N LEU A 128 8.86 -9.86 2.45
CA LEU A 128 10.19 -9.36 2.11
C LEU A 128 10.52 -8.12 2.94
N LYS A 129 11.78 -7.99 3.36
CA LYS A 129 12.24 -6.88 4.21
C LYS A 129 12.12 -5.50 3.54
N GLN A 130 12.33 -5.42 2.23
CA GLN A 130 12.26 -4.19 1.45
C GLN A 130 10.88 -3.92 0.83
N ALA A 131 9.88 -4.80 1.01
CA ALA A 131 8.60 -4.66 0.33
C ALA A 131 7.85 -3.34 0.59
N PRO A 132 7.80 -2.81 1.83
CA PRO A 132 7.19 -1.49 2.07
C PRO A 132 7.90 -0.37 1.31
N ARG A 133 9.24 -0.43 1.25
CA ARG A 133 10.08 0.56 0.56
C ARG A 133 9.83 0.53 -0.95
N GLN A 134 9.79 -0.65 -1.55
CA GLN A 134 9.56 -0.78 -2.98
C GLN A 134 8.16 -0.33 -3.38
N TRP A 135 7.17 -0.60 -2.54
CA TRP A 135 5.83 -0.01 -2.73
C TRP A 135 5.87 1.52 -2.67
N PHE A 136 6.50 2.10 -1.64
CA PHE A 136 6.60 3.55 -1.50
C PHE A 136 7.25 4.20 -2.72
N HIS A 137 8.37 3.65 -3.20
CA HIS A 137 9.06 4.14 -4.40
C HIS A 137 8.17 4.06 -5.65
N LYS A 138 7.46 2.94 -5.84
CA LYS A 138 6.52 2.79 -6.96
C LYS A 138 5.44 3.86 -6.92
N PHE A 139 4.86 4.10 -5.74
CA PHE A 139 3.84 5.13 -5.56
C PHE A 139 4.41 6.53 -5.81
N GLN A 140 5.59 6.85 -5.27
CA GLN A 140 6.25 8.14 -5.47
C GLN A 140 6.53 8.41 -6.96
N GLN A 141 7.05 7.42 -7.70
CA GLN A 141 7.29 7.53 -9.15
C GLN A 141 5.99 7.84 -9.91
N PHE A 142 4.91 7.15 -9.57
CA PHE A 142 3.59 7.43 -10.14
C PHE A 142 3.11 8.85 -9.82
N MET A 143 3.20 9.28 -8.56
CA MET A 143 2.78 10.62 -8.14
C MET A 143 3.54 11.73 -8.89
N ASN A 144 4.85 11.55 -9.10
CA ASN A 144 5.66 12.46 -9.89
C ASN A 144 5.22 12.49 -11.37
N LYS A 145 4.93 11.32 -11.96
CA LYS A 145 4.42 11.18 -13.34
C LYS A 145 3.08 11.91 -13.53
N VAL A 146 2.19 11.87 -12.54
CA VAL A 146 0.89 12.57 -12.57
C VAL A 146 0.95 14.01 -12.00
N LYS A 147 2.16 14.59 -11.94
CA LYS A 147 2.45 15.99 -11.59
C LYS A 147 2.05 16.40 -10.18
N PHE A 148 1.99 15.47 -9.24
CA PHE A 148 1.91 15.82 -7.83
C PHE A 148 3.29 16.21 -7.31
N LYS A 149 3.33 17.25 -6.49
CA LYS A 149 4.54 17.66 -5.78
C LYS A 149 4.56 17.00 -4.41
N GLN A 150 5.60 16.22 -4.15
CA GLN A 150 5.88 15.66 -2.83
C GLN A 150 6.33 16.76 -1.85
N SER A 151 5.89 16.68 -0.60
CA SER A 151 6.34 17.57 0.47
C SER A 151 7.78 17.25 0.87
N THR A 152 8.56 18.28 1.17
CA THR A 152 9.93 18.15 1.69
C THR A 152 9.98 17.81 3.18
N SER A 153 8.90 18.07 3.92
CA SER A 153 8.82 17.80 5.35
C SER A 153 8.25 16.41 5.67
N ASP A 154 7.43 15.85 4.78
CA ASP A 154 6.83 14.53 4.96
C ASP A 154 6.65 13.87 3.58
N PRO A 155 7.42 12.83 3.23
CA PRO A 155 7.43 12.24 1.90
C PRO A 155 6.14 11.47 1.56
N CYS A 156 5.26 11.23 2.53
CA CYS A 156 3.96 10.62 2.32
C CYS A 156 2.84 11.63 2.03
N PHE A 157 3.15 12.92 1.97
CA PHE A 157 2.22 14.01 1.68
C PHE A 157 2.49 14.62 0.29
N TYR A 158 1.47 14.63 -0.56
CA TYR A 158 1.53 15.10 -1.94
C TYR A 158 0.48 16.18 -2.18
N ILE A 159 0.84 17.20 -2.95
CA ILE A 159 -0.06 18.29 -3.34
C ILE A 159 0.05 18.59 -4.84
N ARG A 160 -1.10 18.79 -5.49
CA ARG A 160 -1.20 19.32 -6.84
C ARG A 160 -2.10 20.54 -6.83
N LYS A 161 -1.63 21.63 -7.44
CA LYS A 161 -2.40 22.87 -7.62
C LYS A 161 -2.39 23.23 -9.09
N GLU A 162 -3.54 23.16 -9.76
CA GLU A 162 -3.67 23.48 -11.18
C GLU A 162 -4.97 24.24 -11.43
N LYS A 163 -4.92 25.35 -12.19
CA LYS A 163 -6.09 26.13 -12.61
C LYS A 163 -7.04 26.51 -11.45
N GLY A 164 -6.47 26.87 -10.29
CA GLY A 164 -7.23 27.22 -9.09
C GLY A 164 -7.78 26.02 -8.30
N ARG A 165 -7.62 24.79 -8.80
CA ARG A 165 -7.99 23.57 -8.09
C ARG A 165 -6.82 23.01 -7.29
N LYS A 166 -7.14 22.39 -6.15
CA LYS A 166 -6.18 21.81 -5.21
C LYS A 166 -6.56 20.37 -4.91
N VAL A 167 -5.58 19.48 -5.05
CA VAL A 167 -5.67 18.09 -4.59
C VAL A 167 -4.54 17.82 -3.61
N ILE A 168 -4.90 17.22 -2.49
CA ILE A 168 -3.98 16.71 -1.47
C ILE A 168 -4.15 15.19 -1.41
N ILE A 169 -3.04 14.45 -1.39
CA ILE A 169 -3.04 13.01 -1.17
C ILE A 169 -2.04 12.69 -0.05
N CYS A 170 -2.51 11.92 0.93
CA CYS A 170 -1.68 11.37 2.00
C CYS A 170 -1.64 9.85 1.87
N LEU A 171 -0.43 9.28 1.95
CA LEU A 171 -0.20 7.84 1.93
C LEU A 171 0.18 7.33 3.31
N TYR A 172 -0.55 6.35 3.83
CA TYR A 172 -0.15 5.56 4.98
C TYR A 172 -0.11 4.09 4.57
N VAL A 173 1.09 3.58 4.25
CA VAL A 173 1.26 2.21 3.73
C VAL A 173 0.33 1.95 2.53
N ASP A 174 -0.80 1.27 2.70
CA ASP A 174 -1.80 0.98 1.67
C ASP A 174 -3.01 1.93 1.67
N ASP A 175 -3.21 2.71 2.73
CA ASP A 175 -4.34 3.63 2.88
C ASP A 175 -4.03 5.03 2.31
N LEU A 176 -5.00 5.60 1.60
CA LEU A 176 -4.96 6.94 1.03
C LEU A 176 -6.05 7.81 1.63
N LEU A 177 -5.67 9.02 2.05
CA LEU A 177 -6.59 10.13 2.29
C LEU A 177 -6.43 11.14 1.15
N ILE A 178 -7.52 11.39 0.42
CA ILE A 178 -7.56 12.29 -0.72
C ILE A 178 -8.46 13.46 -0.35
N ALA A 179 -7.96 14.70 -0.48
CA ALA A 179 -8.75 15.91 -0.31
C ALA A 179 -8.72 16.76 -1.57
N VAL A 180 -9.90 17.23 -2.01
CA VAL A 180 -10.07 18.02 -3.23
C VAL A 180 -10.85 19.30 -2.94
N SER A 181 -10.49 20.40 -3.60
CA SER A 181 -11.26 21.64 -3.55
C SER A 181 -12.52 21.60 -4.43
N ASP A 182 -12.49 20.78 -5.49
CA ASP A 182 -13.58 20.61 -6.45
C ASP A 182 -14.03 19.13 -6.44
N PRO A 183 -15.27 18.81 -6.03
CA PRO A 183 -15.80 17.45 -6.02
C PRO A 183 -15.68 16.73 -7.37
N ASP A 184 -15.71 17.44 -8.49
CA ASP A 184 -15.59 16.80 -9.80
C ASP A 184 -14.15 16.34 -10.09
N GLU A 185 -13.16 16.92 -9.41
CA GLU A 185 -11.77 16.50 -9.55
C GLU A 185 -11.50 15.15 -8.88
N VAL A 186 -12.28 14.75 -7.86
CA VAL A 186 -12.08 13.46 -7.18
C VAL A 186 -12.18 12.31 -8.17
N LYS A 187 -13.12 12.36 -9.12
CA LYS A 187 -13.30 11.31 -10.13
C LYS A 187 -12.06 11.19 -11.01
N THR A 188 -11.45 12.31 -11.36
CA THR A 188 -10.21 12.33 -12.16
C THR A 188 -9.06 11.70 -11.38
N VAL A 189 -8.91 12.05 -10.10
CA VAL A 189 -7.87 11.48 -9.23
C VAL A 189 -8.07 9.99 -9.01
N ILE A 190 -9.31 9.56 -8.73
CA ILE A 190 -9.69 8.15 -8.57
C ILE A 190 -9.37 7.37 -9.85
N ASN A 191 -9.74 7.90 -11.03
CA ASN A 191 -9.46 7.25 -12.30
C ASN A 191 -7.94 7.14 -12.57
N LEU A 192 -7.16 8.18 -12.26
CA LEU A 192 -5.70 8.13 -12.37
C LEU A 192 -5.12 7.00 -11.51
N LEU A 193 -5.55 6.91 -10.25
CA LEU A 193 -5.11 5.85 -9.33
C LEU A 193 -5.54 4.46 -9.80
N GLN A 194 -6.79 4.29 -10.23
CA GLN A 194 -7.34 3.01 -10.71
C GLN A 194 -6.73 2.52 -12.03
N ASN A 195 -6.24 3.44 -12.86
CA ASN A 195 -5.54 3.09 -14.09
C ASN A 195 -4.14 2.52 -13.83
N GLU A 196 -3.51 2.89 -12.72
CA GLU A 196 -2.17 2.41 -12.36
C GLU A 196 -2.22 1.25 -11.36
N PHE A 197 -3.10 1.32 -10.36
CA PHE A 197 -3.16 0.40 -9.24
C PHE A 197 -4.56 -0.20 -9.08
N GLU A 198 -4.63 -1.43 -8.55
CA GLU A 198 -5.93 -1.99 -8.18
C GLU A 198 -6.41 -1.36 -6.87
N MET A 199 -7.40 -0.47 -6.97
CA MET A 199 -7.93 0.27 -5.82
C MET A 199 -9.20 -0.37 -5.24
N SER A 200 -9.47 -0.10 -3.97
CA SER A 200 -10.80 -0.30 -3.40
C SER A 200 -11.79 0.76 -3.87
N LYS A 201 -13.06 0.62 -3.44
CA LYS A 201 -14.07 1.63 -3.71
C LYS A 201 -13.78 2.85 -2.85
N SER A 202 -13.77 4.03 -3.47
CA SER A 202 -13.71 5.28 -2.71
C SER A 202 -14.94 5.45 -1.86
N ALA A 203 -14.73 5.85 -0.61
CA ALA A 203 -15.78 6.35 0.26
C ALA A 203 -15.47 7.81 0.60
N PRO A 204 -16.47 8.63 0.99
CA PRO A 204 -16.21 9.78 1.84
C PRO A 204 -15.33 9.35 3.02
N ALA A 205 -14.63 10.27 3.69
CA ALA A 205 -13.71 9.94 4.77
C ALA A 205 -14.34 10.04 6.19
N PRO A 206 -15.25 9.14 6.62
CA PRO A 206 -15.72 9.16 8.01
C PRO A 206 -14.69 8.58 8.98
N GLU A 207 -13.70 7.85 8.47
CA GLU A 207 -12.64 7.22 9.25
C GLU A 207 -11.36 7.09 8.40
N PHE A 208 -10.21 7.39 8.99
CA PHE A 208 -8.89 7.15 8.40
C PHE A 208 -7.95 6.67 9.50
N LEU A 209 -7.26 5.54 9.29
CA LEU A 209 -6.36 4.91 10.28
C LEU A 209 -7.02 4.61 11.63
N GLY A 210 -8.30 4.23 11.63
CA GLY A 210 -9.08 3.97 12.84
C GLY A 210 -9.44 5.22 13.64
N ILE A 211 -9.23 6.41 13.07
CA ILE A 211 -9.66 7.70 13.61
C ILE A 211 -10.91 8.13 12.87
N ARG A 212 -12.05 8.19 13.57
CA ARG A 212 -13.29 8.75 13.06
C ARG A 212 -13.12 10.26 12.89
N LEU A 213 -13.46 10.75 11.70
CA LEU A 213 -13.36 12.15 11.31
C LEU A 213 -14.77 12.73 11.18
N VAL A 214 -15.08 13.74 11.99
CA VAL A 214 -16.35 14.48 11.89
C VAL A 214 -16.04 15.94 11.68
N PHE A 215 -16.33 16.42 10.47
CA PHE A 215 -16.18 17.82 10.09
C PHE A 215 -17.52 18.54 10.25
N THR A 216 -17.51 19.67 10.97
CA THR A 216 -18.55 20.69 10.91
C THR A 216 -17.99 21.90 10.14
N PRO A 217 -18.79 22.92 9.80
CA PRO A 217 -18.27 24.12 9.13
C PRO A 217 -17.14 24.85 9.88
N THR A 218 -17.02 24.65 11.19
CA THR A 218 -16.06 25.38 12.05
C THR A 218 -15.19 24.48 12.92
N GLU A 219 -15.50 23.19 13.02
CA GLU A 219 -14.82 22.27 13.93
C GLU A 219 -14.47 20.95 13.25
N LEU A 220 -13.36 20.35 13.69
CA LEU A 220 -12.99 18.99 13.39
C LEU A 220 -12.98 18.19 14.70
N LYS A 221 -13.78 17.13 14.77
CA LYS A 221 -13.76 16.17 15.88
C LYS A 221 -13.07 14.90 15.43
N LEU A 222 -12.14 14.44 16.27
CA LEU A 222 -11.39 13.20 16.10
C LEU A 222 -11.77 12.25 17.22
N ASP A 223 -12.20 11.04 16.87
CA ASP A 223 -12.63 10.02 17.82
C ASP A 223 -12.03 8.65 17.45
N GLN A 224 -11.83 7.78 18.45
CA GLN A 224 -11.34 6.42 18.27
C GLN A 224 -12.28 5.45 19.01
N GLU A 225 -13.31 4.97 18.33
CA GLU A 225 -14.33 4.06 18.89
C GLU A 225 -13.74 2.74 19.42
N TYR A 226 -12.50 2.39 19.04
CA TYR A 226 -11.77 1.24 19.59
C TYR A 226 -11.47 1.39 21.09
N ILE A 227 -11.27 2.61 21.60
CA ILE A 227 -11.02 2.86 23.03
C ILE A 227 -12.25 2.40 23.84
N ASP A 228 -13.45 2.76 23.40
CA ASP A 228 -14.69 2.34 24.05
C ASP A 228 -14.93 0.83 23.98
N LYS A 229 -14.49 0.17 22.89
CA LYS A 229 -14.56 -1.30 22.76
C LYS A 229 -13.56 -2.00 23.68
N MET A 230 -12.37 -1.44 23.86
CA MET A 230 -11.39 -1.95 24.81
C MET A 230 -11.89 -1.83 26.25
N LEU A 231 -12.51 -0.69 26.60
CA LEU A 231 -13.06 -0.45 27.94
C LEU A 231 -14.24 -1.37 28.29
N LYS A 232 -14.98 -1.89 27.30
CA LYS A 232 -16.08 -2.86 27.51
C LYS A 232 -15.60 -4.30 27.76
N HIS A 233 -14.31 -4.56 27.60
CA HIS A 233 -13.70 -5.87 27.83
C HIS A 233 -12.68 -5.87 28.99
N VAL A 234 -12.76 -4.86 29.87
CA VAL A 234 -12.06 -4.81 31.17
C VAL A 234 -13.03 -5.14 32.28
#